data_AF-A0AAV6MIP3-F1
#
_entry.id   AF-A0AAV6MIP3-F1
#
_cell.length_a   1.000
_cell.length_b   1.000
_cell.length_c   1.000
_cell.angle_alpha   90.00
_cell.angle_beta   90.00
_cell.angle_gamma   90.00
#
_symmetry.space_group_name_H-M   'P 1'
#
loop_
_entity.id
_entity.type
_entity.pdbx_description
1 polymer ?
#
loop_
_entity_poly.entity_id
_entity_poly.type
_entity_poly.pdbx_seq_one_letter_code
_entity_poly.pdbx_strand_id
1 'polypeptide(L)'
;MEGSSSHSSLNLVLGLLYLLIFTNVVVVVAVDSLISPCNGSIAECYKEVETLMESEISRRFLGRPKDLTYEFLDKNKAPCANGRGKPYRGKCQPREANPYDRECSGTYNRCK
;
A
#
# COMPACT_ATOMS: atom_id res chain seq x y z
N MET A 1 -4.05 -18.73 -54.10
CA MET A 1 -5.27 -18.13 -53.50
C MET A 1 -4.99 -17.92 -52.00
N GLU A 2 -4.14 -16.96 -51.64
CA GLU A 2 -3.71 -16.74 -50.23
C GLU A 2 -3.89 -15.29 -49.76
N GLY A 3 -4.33 -14.40 -50.65
CA GLY A 3 -4.40 -12.96 -50.39
C GLY A 3 -5.65 -12.46 -49.65
N SER A 4 -6.67 -13.28 -49.37
CA SER A 4 -7.86 -12.79 -48.63
C SER A 4 -7.76 -13.05 -47.11
N SER A 5 -7.03 -14.09 -46.70
CA SER A 5 -6.88 -14.47 -45.29
C SER A 5 -6.06 -13.46 -44.50
N SER A 6 -5.01 -12.88 -45.11
CA SER A 6 -4.13 -11.89 -44.48
C SER A 6 -4.82 -10.54 -44.26
N HIS A 7 -5.62 -10.09 -45.23
CA HIS A 7 -6.40 -8.85 -45.11
C HIS A 7 -7.49 -8.94 -44.03
N SER A 8 -8.13 -10.11 -43.90
CA SER A 8 -9.11 -10.35 -42.83
C SER A 8 -8.47 -10.31 -41.44
N SER A 9 -7.29 -10.92 -41.27
CA SER A 9 -6.54 -10.84 -40.01
C SER A 9 -6.06 -9.43 -39.67
N LEU A 10 -5.64 -8.64 -40.66
CA LEU A 10 -5.19 -7.26 -40.45
C LEU A 10 -6.34 -6.36 -39.99
N ASN A 11 -7.52 -6.48 -40.59
CA ASN A 11 -8.70 -5.72 -40.18
C ASN A 11 -9.16 -6.07 -38.76
N LEU A 12 -9.04 -7.35 -38.37
CA LEU A 12 -9.38 -7.80 -37.01
C LEU A 12 -8.41 -7.23 -35.98
N VAL A 13 -7.10 -7.23 -36.27
CA VAL A 13 -6.08 -6.63 -35.40
C VAL A 13 -6.26 -5.11 -35.30
N LEU A 14 -6.54 -4.43 -36.41
CA LEU A 14 -6.80 -2.99 -36.42
C LEU A 14 -8.04 -2.64 -35.58
N GLY A 15 -9.12 -3.43 -35.71
CA GLY A 15 -10.33 -3.28 -34.90
C GLY A 15 -10.07 -3.47 -33.41
N LEU A 16 -9.30 -4.49 -33.02
CA LEU A 16 -8.90 -4.69 -31.62
C LEU A 16 -8.05 -3.53 -31.09
N LEU A 17 -7.12 -3.00 -31.88
CA LEU A 17 -6.34 -1.82 -31.49
C LEU A 17 -7.23 -0.58 -31.32
N TYR A 18 -8.19 -0.35 -32.21
CA TYR A 18 -9.17 0.74 -32.07
C TYR A 18 -10.02 0.58 -30.81
N LEU A 19 -10.50 -0.62 -30.50
CA LEU A 19 -11.26 -0.89 -29.28
C LEU A 19 -10.41 -0.69 -28.01
N LEU A 20 -9.16 -1.13 -28.02
CA LEU A 20 -8.22 -0.89 -26.92
C LEU A 20 -7.96 0.61 -26.73
N ILE A 21 -7.72 1.35 -27.81
CA ILE A 21 -7.51 2.80 -27.72
C ILE A 21 -8.78 3.49 -27.23
N PHE A 22 -9.95 3.12 -27.77
CA PHE A 22 -11.24 3.70 -27.40
C PHE A 22 -11.55 3.47 -25.91
N THR A 23 -11.35 2.25 -25.41
CA THR A 23 -11.56 1.94 -23.98
C THR A 23 -10.62 2.74 -23.08
N ASN A 24 -9.34 2.87 -23.43
CA ASN A 24 -8.38 3.68 -22.67
C ASN A 24 -8.78 5.17 -22.64
N VAL A 25 -9.21 5.72 -23.77
CA VAL A 25 -9.68 7.12 -23.85
C VAL A 25 -10.92 7.33 -22.97
N VAL A 26 -11.88 6.40 -23.01
CA VAL A 26 -13.08 6.45 -22.16
C VAL A 26 -12.71 6.38 -20.68
N VAL A 27 -11.76 5.51 -20.31
CA VAL A 27 -11.27 5.41 -18.92
C VAL A 27 -10.60 6.70 -18.47
N VAL A 28 -9.73 7.30 -19.29
CA VAL A 28 -9.04 8.57 -18.97
C VAL A 28 -10.04 9.70 -18.75
N VAL A 29 -11.04 9.85 -19.62
CA VAL A 29 -12.08 10.89 -19.48
C VAL A 29 -12.94 10.66 -18.23
N ALA A 30 -13.23 9.40 -17.89
CA ALA A 30 -14.00 9.05 -16.69
C ALA A 30 -13.22 9.36 -15.41
N VAL A 31 -11.92 9.07 -15.35
CA VAL A 31 -11.10 9.40 -14.16
C VAL A 31 -10.87 10.91 -14.02
N ASP A 32 -10.71 11.66 -15.11
CA ASP A 32 -10.61 13.12 -15.06
C ASP A 32 -11.90 13.77 -14.55
N SER A 33 -13.06 13.18 -14.87
CA SER A 33 -14.35 13.61 -14.33
C SER A 33 -14.45 13.37 -12.82
N LEU A 34 -13.81 12.30 -12.32
CA LEU A 34 -13.73 11.99 -10.90
C LEU A 34 -12.79 12.93 -10.13
N ILE A 35 -11.75 13.45 -10.80
CA ILE A 35 -10.69 14.30 -10.23
C ILE A 35 -10.87 15.76 -10.70
N SER A 36 -12.08 16.14 -11.14
CA SER A 36 -12.33 17.50 -11.61
C SER A 36 -12.02 18.52 -10.49
N PRO A 37 -11.50 19.70 -10.83
CA PRO A 37 -11.26 20.76 -9.85
C PRO A 37 -12.62 21.21 -9.30
N CYS A 38 -13.00 20.64 -8.17
CA CYS A 38 -14.19 21.04 -7.46
C CYS A 38 -13.98 22.43 -6.84
N ASN A 39 -15.05 23.18 -6.68
CA ASN A 39 -15.02 24.48 -6.02
C ASN A 39 -15.81 24.38 -4.70
N GLY A 40 -15.31 23.57 -3.77
CA GLY A 40 -15.99 23.21 -2.52
C GLY A 40 -15.03 22.72 -1.44
N SER A 41 -15.56 22.31 -0.29
CA SER A 41 -14.73 21.72 0.77
C SER A 41 -14.22 20.34 0.37
N ILE A 42 -13.06 19.92 0.89
CA ILE A 42 -12.46 18.62 0.54
C ILE A 42 -13.43 17.44 0.78
N ALA A 43 -14.28 17.53 1.82
CA ALA A 43 -15.30 16.53 2.14
C ALA A 43 -16.43 16.46 1.11
N GLU A 44 -16.76 17.58 0.46
CA GLU A 44 -17.80 17.63 -0.57
C GLU A 44 -17.28 17.09 -1.91
N CYS A 45 -16.02 17.37 -2.22
CA CYS A 45 -15.39 17.01 -3.48
C CYS A 45 -14.94 15.55 -3.57
N TYR A 46 -14.55 14.97 -2.43
CA TYR A 46 -14.05 13.61 -2.36
C TYR A 46 -15.07 12.65 -1.73
N LYS A 47 -16.34 13.03 -1.63
CA LYS A 47 -17.41 12.22 -1.00
C LYS A 47 -17.49 10.78 -1.52
N GLU A 48 -17.24 10.57 -2.81
CA GLU A 48 -17.25 9.24 -3.42
C GLU A 48 -15.94 8.46 -3.18
N VAL A 49 -14.84 9.16 -2.88
CA VAL A 49 -13.49 8.62 -2.72
C VAL A 49 -13.09 8.48 -1.24
N GLU A 50 -13.77 9.15 -0.30
CA GLU A 50 -13.51 9.04 1.15
C GLU A 50 -13.61 7.59 1.65
N THR A 51 -14.48 6.79 1.03
CA THR A 51 -14.62 5.36 1.37
C THR A 51 -13.52 4.47 0.79
N LEU A 52 -12.72 4.99 -0.16
CA LEU A 52 -11.60 4.29 -0.78
C LEU A 52 -10.29 4.43 0.02
N MET A 53 -10.26 5.29 1.03
CA MET A 53 -9.10 5.42 1.90
C MET A 53 -9.05 4.23 2.87
N GLU A 54 -8.01 3.40 2.75
CA GLU A 54 -7.80 2.30 3.69
C GLU A 54 -7.66 2.82 5.12
N SER A 55 -8.42 2.22 6.04
CA SER A 55 -8.26 2.49 7.48
C SER A 55 -6.81 2.27 7.91
N GLU A 56 -6.28 3.10 8.82
CA GLU A 56 -4.92 2.92 9.37
C GLU A 56 -4.69 1.53 9.98
N ILE A 57 -5.77 0.88 10.40
CA ILE A 57 -5.79 -0.51 10.86
C ILE A 57 -5.29 -1.48 9.78
N SER A 58 -5.60 -1.24 8.50
CA SER A 58 -5.13 -2.06 7.37
C SER A 58 -3.61 -1.95 7.18
N ARG A 59 -3.02 -0.80 7.52
CA ARG A 59 -1.56 -0.59 7.53
C ARG A 59 -0.85 -1.24 8.73
N ARG A 60 -1.60 -1.65 9.76
CA ARG A 60 -1.03 -2.41 10.88
C ARG A 60 -0.85 -3.85 10.45
N PHE A 61 0.35 -4.17 9.98
CA PHE A 61 0.78 -5.55 9.81
C PHE A 61 0.72 -6.25 11.18
N LEU A 62 -0.29 -7.11 11.38
CA LEU A 62 -0.28 -8.09 12.46
C LEU A 62 0.84 -9.07 12.12
N GLY A 63 2.04 -8.77 12.62
CA GLY A 63 3.19 -9.63 12.46
C GLY A 63 2.79 -11.07 12.71
N ARG A 64 2.91 -11.92 11.67
CA ARG A 64 2.62 -13.35 11.80
C ARG A 64 3.44 -13.82 13.02
N PRO A 65 2.82 -14.47 14.02
CA PRO A 65 3.61 -15.04 15.11
C PRO A 65 4.68 -15.91 14.44
N LYS A 66 5.95 -15.69 14.82
CA LYS A 66 7.06 -16.54 14.36
C LYS A 66 6.58 -17.98 14.51
N ASP A 67 6.71 -18.77 13.45
CA ASP A 67 6.23 -20.15 13.43
C ASP A 67 6.54 -20.83 14.76
N LEU A 68 5.55 -21.51 15.35
CA LEU A 68 5.65 -22.14 16.65
C LEU A 68 6.78 -23.18 16.62
N THR A 69 8.00 -22.77 16.92
CA THR A 69 9.16 -23.65 16.99
C THR A 69 9.08 -24.47 18.27
N TYR A 70 9.71 -25.65 18.29
CA TYR A 70 9.76 -26.53 19.47
C TYR A 70 10.32 -25.82 20.72
N GLU A 71 11.15 -24.80 20.51
CA GLU A 71 11.66 -23.90 21.55
C GLU A 71 10.57 -23.13 22.31
N PHE A 72 9.41 -22.87 21.70
CA PHE A 72 8.26 -22.26 22.37
C PHE A 72 7.49 -23.24 23.27
N LEU A 73 7.68 -24.56 23.08
CA LEU A 73 7.07 -25.60 23.93
C LEU A 73 7.90 -25.87 25.20
N ASP A 74 9.12 -25.34 25.29
CA ASP A 74 9.95 -25.46 26.48
C ASP A 74 9.37 -24.62 27.63
N LYS A 75 8.93 -25.33 28.68
CA LYS A 75 8.32 -24.78 29.89
C LYS A 75 9.19 -23.71 30.56
N ASN A 76 10.52 -23.80 30.44
CA ASN A 76 11.43 -22.90 31.15
C ASN A 76 11.91 -21.72 30.29
N LYS A 77 11.50 -21.65 29.02
CA LYS A 77 11.96 -20.64 28.08
C LYS A 77 11.09 -19.40 28.11
N ALA A 78 11.64 -18.31 28.66
CA ALA A 78 10.97 -17.02 28.65
C ALA A 78 10.96 -16.40 27.23
N PRO A 79 9.90 -15.64 26.85
CA PRO A 79 9.81 -15.00 25.54
C PRO A 79 10.95 -14.03 25.18
N CYS A 80 11.69 -13.52 26.18
CA CYS A 80 12.82 -12.62 26.00
C CYS A 80 13.93 -12.98 27.00
N ALA A 81 15.18 -13.09 26.53
CA ALA A 81 16.33 -13.56 27.33
C ALA A 81 16.65 -12.65 28.54
N ASN A 82 16.40 -11.34 28.44
CA ASN A 82 16.77 -10.33 29.44
C ASN A 82 15.54 -9.80 30.23
N GLY A 83 14.63 -10.70 30.61
CA GLY A 83 13.25 -10.37 31.00
C GLY A 83 12.88 -10.32 32.49
N ARG A 84 13.82 -10.42 33.45
CA ARG A 84 13.43 -10.35 34.88
C ARG A 84 12.86 -8.97 35.22
N GLY A 85 11.64 -8.92 35.78
CA GLY A 85 10.96 -7.68 36.21
C GLY A 85 10.35 -6.86 35.06
N LYS A 86 10.09 -7.49 33.91
CA LYS A 86 9.75 -6.79 32.69
C LYS A 86 8.40 -7.32 32.11
N PRO A 87 7.36 -6.49 31.80
CA PRO A 87 6.15 -6.95 31.09
C PRO A 87 6.37 -7.86 29.87
N TYR A 88 5.56 -8.93 29.83
CA TYR A 88 5.53 -9.91 28.75
C TYR A 88 5.20 -9.29 27.38
N ARG A 89 4.42 -8.20 27.37
CA ARG A 89 4.22 -7.36 26.19
C ARG A 89 5.25 -6.23 26.22
N GLY A 90 6.11 -6.15 25.22
CA GLY A 90 7.06 -5.05 25.10
C GLY A 90 8.43 -5.23 25.80
N LYS A 91 8.92 -6.47 26.00
CA LYS A 91 10.34 -6.68 26.38
C LYS A 91 11.21 -7.46 25.42
N CYS A 92 10.68 -7.56 24.23
CA CYS A 92 11.45 -7.62 23.00
C CYS A 92 11.09 -6.38 22.14
N GLN A 93 10.69 -5.26 22.78
CA GLN A 93 10.27 -4.07 22.06
C GLN A 93 11.51 -3.47 21.37
N PRO A 94 11.48 -3.28 20.04
CA PRO A 94 12.47 -2.45 19.37
C PRO A 94 12.43 -1.03 19.97
N ARG A 95 13.49 -0.25 19.76
CA ARG A 95 13.56 1.15 20.20
C ARG A 95 12.28 1.90 19.80
N GLU A 96 11.90 2.88 20.62
CA GLU A 96 10.73 3.73 20.36
C GLU A 96 10.78 4.26 18.92
N ALA A 97 9.70 4.06 18.17
CA ALA A 97 9.67 4.42 16.75
C ALA A 97 9.82 5.93 16.52
N ASN A 98 9.46 6.74 17.53
CA ASN A 98 9.57 8.19 17.50
C ASN A 98 9.95 8.71 18.90
N PRO A 99 11.24 8.76 19.24
CA PRO A 99 11.69 9.34 20.50
C PRO A 99 11.40 10.84 20.54
N TYR A 100 11.12 11.36 21.73
CA TYR A 100 10.90 12.79 21.98
C TYR A 100 12.14 13.62 21.60
N ASP A 101 13.33 13.10 21.92
CA ASP A 101 14.60 13.66 21.48
C ASP A 101 14.91 13.13 20.08
N ARG A 102 14.52 13.90 19.07
CA ARG A 102 14.91 13.62 17.68
C ARG A 102 16.33 14.12 17.48
N GLU A 103 17.30 13.22 17.50
CA GLU A 103 18.68 13.53 17.10
C GLU A 103 18.66 14.06 15.67
N CYS A 104 18.96 15.35 15.48
CA CYS A 104 19.25 15.85 14.15
C CYS A 104 20.58 15.24 13.72
N SER A 105 20.54 14.27 12.80
CA SER A 105 21.77 13.72 12.23
C SER A 105 22.60 14.88 11.68
N GLY A 106 23.87 14.98 12.07
CA GLY A 106 24.75 16.09 11.66
C GLY A 106 24.93 16.25 10.14
N THR A 107 24.46 15.28 9.35
CA THR A 107 24.35 15.34 7.89
C THR A 107 23.21 16.23 7.37
N TYR A 108 22.28 16.65 8.24
CA TYR A 108 21.09 17.41 7.86
C TYR A 108 21.23 18.86 8.31
N ASN A 109 21.58 19.76 7.39
CA ASN A 109 21.85 21.19 7.64
C ASN A 109 20.65 22.02 8.12
N ARG A 110 19.52 21.37 8.41
CA ARG A 110 18.21 22.00 8.65
C ARG A 110 17.84 22.10 10.13
N CYS A 111 18.52 21.36 11.00
CA CYS A 111 18.45 21.58 12.44
C CYS A 111 19.82 22.12 12.88
N LYS A 112 19.85 23.43 13.07
CA LYS A 112 20.91 24.17 13.74
C LYS A 112 20.36 24.71 15.04
#